data_AF-A0A059F164-F1
#
_entry.id   AF-A0A059F164-F1
#
_cell.length_a   1.000
_cell.length_b   1.000
_cell.length_c   1.000
_cell.angle_alpha   90.00
_cell.angle_beta   90.00
_cell.angle_gamma   90.00
#
_symmetry.space_group_name_H-M   'P 1'
#
loop_
_entity.id
_entity.type
_entity.pdbx_description
1 polymer ?
#
loop_
_entity_poly.entity_id
_entity_poly.type
_entity_poly.pdbx_seq_one_letter_code
_entity_poly.pdbx_strand_id
1 'polypeptide(L)'
;MIEELEEQRLNKNIPLPAYHYIETTYLADQKRKYFNEKIILTHFLHEGRLSNDQINTILDDSSKIFRNEKNLLEIEGPAYIIGDIHGQFFDLNELLKKFDFSKDTIIFLGDYVDRGVFSLEVYVYLLVLKINYPNNIFLLRGNHECSSLTSFFTFKEEVKFKHNLDIYNRITNSFNCLPLAAIVSKKVFCVHGGISPHLKYIEQINSIDRFKEIPYDGLMCDLMWADPATNYNIEKKYFEFNHKRRVSVVYYYSAVKKFLEENNLDSIVRGHEVEKFGYKKFKCFRENIPSVHTVFSAPNYCDTYSNLGSILYYDNGRYEIKNYEWIAHPYVNKNYIDVISQTFSFVSEKVSEFYLDLLTYLEEISSATSSSTFTIEEETTNELALISDVLDEVVLKQEINIVQEFNKNMLILREERENSDEMELEKPFLDSNKCKTIDETHYNYNTAQKKDAINEEKIEDRANIRASSIEIPPSMVCENSKKIQMIGLEKAIKKCEIKEESDKFKVKIKKD
;
A
#
# COMPACT_ATOMS: atom_id res chain seq x y z
N MET A 1 -32.41 -5.43 -0.35
CA MET A 1 -31.11 -5.76 0.29
C MET A 1 -30.11 -4.61 0.24
N ILE A 2 -29.56 -4.19 -0.92
CA ILE A 2 -28.59 -3.05 -0.93
C ILE A 2 -29.25 -1.76 -0.43
N GLU A 3 -30.43 -1.41 -0.96
CA GLU A 3 -31.19 -0.22 -0.53
C GLU A 3 -31.52 -0.25 0.98
N GLU A 4 -31.88 -1.42 1.53
CA GLU A 4 -32.15 -1.58 2.97
C GLU A 4 -30.87 -1.41 3.82
N LEU A 5 -29.72 -1.89 3.34
CA LEU A 5 -28.43 -1.69 3.99
C LEU A 5 -27.98 -0.21 3.92
N GLU A 6 -28.30 0.49 2.83
CA GLU A 6 -28.04 1.93 2.68
C GLU A 6 -28.84 2.77 3.68
N GLU A 7 -30.10 2.42 3.91
CA GLU A 7 -30.94 3.09 4.91
C GLU A 7 -30.40 2.96 6.33
N GLN A 8 -29.75 1.83 6.64
CA GLN A 8 -29.17 1.49 7.94
C GLN A 8 -27.77 2.08 8.18
N ARG A 9 -27.19 2.81 7.22
CA ARG A 9 -25.85 3.41 7.38
C ARG A 9 -25.83 4.45 8.48
N LEU A 10 -24.88 4.29 9.42
CA LEU A 10 -24.63 5.25 10.50
C LEU A 10 -24.21 6.63 9.98
N ASN A 11 -23.36 6.68 8.94
CA ASN A 11 -22.89 7.92 8.35
C ASN A 11 -23.28 8.01 6.86
N LYS A 12 -24.32 8.79 6.57
CA LYS A 12 -24.85 9.01 5.22
C LYS A 12 -24.01 9.99 4.38
N ASN A 13 -23.09 10.73 5.00
CA ASN A 13 -22.26 11.73 4.31
C ASN A 13 -21.04 11.10 3.60
N ILE A 14 -20.68 9.86 3.94
CA ILE A 14 -19.59 9.15 3.27
C ILE A 14 -20.15 8.58 1.95
N PRO A 15 -19.59 8.94 0.78
CA PRO A 15 -20.06 8.41 -0.49
C PRO A 15 -19.87 6.89 -0.56
N LEU A 16 -20.72 6.22 -1.34
CA LEU A 16 -20.60 4.79 -1.58
C LEU A 16 -19.69 4.54 -2.79
N PRO A 17 -18.88 3.48 -2.75
CA PRO A 17 -18.17 3.00 -3.93
C PRO A 17 -19.13 2.66 -5.09
N ALA A 18 -18.68 2.85 -6.32
CA ALA A 18 -19.43 2.42 -7.50
C ALA A 18 -19.40 0.89 -7.64
N TYR A 19 -20.50 0.23 -7.27
CA TYR A 19 -20.60 -1.23 -7.22
C TYR A 19 -20.69 -1.93 -8.60
N HIS A 20 -21.04 -1.21 -9.66
CA HIS A 20 -21.27 -1.77 -10.98
C HIS A 20 -20.10 -1.50 -11.93
N TYR A 21 -19.85 -2.44 -12.85
CA TYR A 21 -18.99 -2.18 -14.01
C TYR A 21 -19.73 -1.26 -14.99
N ILE A 22 -19.02 -0.28 -15.54
CA ILE A 22 -19.56 0.52 -16.65
C ILE A 22 -19.44 -0.31 -17.93
N GLU A 23 -20.51 -0.43 -18.71
CA GLU A 23 -20.43 -1.15 -20.00
C GLU A 23 -19.45 -0.46 -20.96
N THR A 24 -18.71 -1.27 -21.73
CA THR A 24 -17.67 -0.77 -22.65
C THR A 24 -18.21 0.23 -23.67
N THR A 25 -19.47 0.09 -24.07
CA THR A 25 -20.17 1.02 -24.99
C THR A 25 -20.21 2.45 -24.46
N TYR A 26 -20.38 2.64 -23.15
CA TYR A 26 -20.39 3.95 -22.50
C TYR A 26 -18.98 4.47 -22.20
N LEU A 27 -18.02 3.56 -22.04
CA LEU A 27 -16.62 3.95 -21.90
C LEU A 27 -15.99 4.35 -23.22
N ALA A 28 -16.51 3.92 -24.36
CA ALA A 28 -15.96 4.29 -25.67
C ALA A 28 -16.26 5.76 -26.01
N ASP A 29 -15.21 6.53 -26.31
CA ASP A 29 -15.32 7.82 -27.00
C ASP A 29 -15.77 7.57 -28.43
N GLN A 30 -17.05 7.86 -28.68
CA GLN A 30 -17.73 7.69 -29.96
C GLN A 30 -17.07 8.50 -31.11
N LYS A 31 -16.28 9.53 -30.79
CA LYS A 31 -15.56 10.36 -31.76
C LYS A 31 -14.14 9.86 -32.02
N ARG A 32 -13.44 9.41 -30.99
CA ARG A 32 -12.00 9.07 -31.05
C ARG A 32 -11.71 7.57 -31.19
N LYS A 33 -12.71 6.70 -31.04
CA LYS A 33 -12.60 5.22 -31.03
C LYS A 33 -11.75 4.63 -29.89
N TYR A 34 -11.39 5.44 -28.89
CA TYR A 34 -10.65 5.02 -27.69
C TYR A 34 -11.52 5.15 -26.44
N PHE A 35 -10.99 4.79 -25.27
CA PHE A 35 -11.68 4.96 -24.00
C PHE A 35 -11.80 6.44 -23.63
N ASN A 36 -12.95 6.84 -23.09
CA ASN A 36 -13.21 8.19 -22.58
C ASN A 36 -12.55 8.33 -21.21
N GLU A 37 -11.46 9.11 -21.16
CA GLU A 37 -10.66 9.28 -19.94
C GLU A 37 -11.47 9.91 -18.81
N LYS A 38 -12.42 10.79 -19.09
CA LYS A 38 -13.18 11.52 -18.05
C LYS A 38 -14.16 10.61 -17.32
N ILE A 39 -14.78 9.68 -18.05
CA ILE A 39 -15.70 8.70 -17.46
C ILE A 39 -14.91 7.73 -16.59
N ILE A 40 -13.78 7.21 -17.08
CA ILE A 40 -12.91 6.30 -16.31
C ILE A 40 -12.38 7.00 -15.04
N LEU A 41 -11.90 8.24 -15.16
CA LEU A 41 -11.44 9.02 -14.02
C LEU A 41 -12.53 9.15 -12.95
N THR A 42 -13.73 9.54 -13.37
CA THR A 42 -14.87 9.71 -12.44
C THR A 42 -15.24 8.39 -11.78
N HIS A 43 -15.21 7.29 -12.52
CA HIS A 43 -15.48 5.95 -11.99
C HIS A 43 -14.46 5.54 -10.93
N PHE A 44 -13.16 5.72 -11.22
CA PHE A 44 -12.08 5.41 -10.27
C PHE A 44 -12.10 6.32 -9.04
N LEU A 45 -12.47 7.60 -9.16
CA LEU A 45 -12.63 8.50 -8.02
C LEU A 45 -13.77 8.08 -7.07
N HIS A 46 -14.74 7.30 -7.57
CA HIS A 46 -15.78 6.66 -6.77
C HIS A 46 -15.44 5.18 -6.48
N GLU A 47 -14.16 4.80 -6.49
CA GLU A 47 -13.68 3.45 -6.17
C GLU A 47 -14.28 2.34 -7.07
N GLY A 48 -14.81 2.74 -8.22
CA GLY A 48 -15.35 1.86 -9.24
C GLY A 48 -14.26 1.06 -9.93
N ARG A 49 -14.61 -0.12 -10.44
CA ARG A 49 -13.66 -1.01 -11.14
C ARG A 49 -14.03 -1.12 -12.61
N LEU A 50 -13.04 -1.30 -13.47
CA LEU A 50 -13.26 -1.72 -14.87
C LEU A 50 -13.37 -3.23 -14.93
N SER A 51 -14.02 -3.79 -15.94
CA SER A 51 -14.00 -5.25 -16.14
C SER A 51 -12.61 -5.74 -16.58
N ASN A 52 -12.34 -7.03 -16.37
CA ASN A 52 -11.09 -7.66 -16.81
C ASN A 52 -10.84 -7.47 -18.32
N ASP A 53 -11.88 -7.58 -19.15
CA ASP A 53 -11.78 -7.40 -20.60
C ASP A 53 -11.44 -5.96 -21.00
N GLN A 54 -11.98 -4.97 -20.28
CA GLN A 54 -11.64 -3.56 -20.50
C GLN A 54 -10.18 -3.29 -20.15
N ILE A 55 -9.71 -3.77 -19.00
CA ILE A 55 -8.30 -3.67 -18.60
C ILE A 55 -7.42 -4.36 -19.64
N ASN A 56 -7.81 -5.56 -20.10
CA ASN A 56 -7.06 -6.30 -21.09
C ASN A 56 -6.91 -5.55 -22.41
N THR A 57 -7.98 -4.89 -22.87
CA THR A 57 -7.98 -4.05 -24.07
C THR A 57 -7.04 -2.85 -23.92
N ILE A 58 -7.10 -2.16 -22.78
CA ILE A 58 -6.21 -1.02 -22.46
C ILE A 58 -4.74 -1.47 -22.45
N LEU A 59 -4.44 -2.63 -21.85
CA LEU A 59 -3.09 -3.19 -21.83
C LEU A 59 -2.58 -3.52 -23.23
N ASP A 60 -3.42 -4.12 -24.07
CA ASP A 60 -3.04 -4.49 -25.44
C ASP A 60 -2.77 -3.27 -26.31
N ASP A 61 -3.65 -2.26 -26.25
CA ASP A 61 -3.52 -1.06 -27.07
C ASP A 61 -2.36 -0.16 -26.64
N SER A 62 -2.17 0.04 -25.35
CA SER A 62 -1.01 0.76 -24.83
C SER A 62 0.31 0.03 -25.13
N SER A 63 0.36 -1.30 -24.98
CA SER A 63 1.56 -2.08 -25.29
C SER A 63 1.93 -2.03 -26.78
N LYS A 64 0.95 -1.93 -27.70
CA LYS A 64 1.23 -1.69 -29.13
C LYS A 64 1.92 -0.36 -29.34
N ILE A 65 1.50 0.69 -28.64
CA ILE A 65 2.12 2.02 -28.71
C ILE A 65 3.56 1.92 -28.19
N PHE A 66 3.75 1.43 -26.97
CA PHE A 66 5.07 1.34 -26.34
C PHE A 66 6.06 0.51 -27.17
N ARG A 67 5.65 -0.61 -27.77
CA ARG A 67 6.55 -1.43 -28.62
C ARG A 67 7.08 -0.68 -29.84
N ASN A 68 6.37 0.34 -30.33
CA ASN A 68 6.84 1.20 -31.41
C ASN A 68 7.73 2.35 -30.93
N GLU A 69 7.79 2.60 -29.62
CA GLU A 69 8.66 3.61 -29.03
C GLU A 69 10.08 3.07 -28.80
N LYS A 70 11.06 3.97 -28.94
CA LYS A 70 12.47 3.69 -28.62
C LYS A 70 12.67 3.57 -27.11
N ASN A 71 13.79 2.99 -26.69
CA ASN A 71 14.16 2.98 -25.26
C ASN A 71 14.45 4.39 -24.74
N LEU A 72 15.13 5.21 -25.56
CA LEU A 72 15.36 6.63 -25.32
C LEU A 72 14.38 7.45 -26.16
N LEU A 73 13.39 8.04 -25.50
CA LEU A 73 12.42 8.93 -26.11
C LEU A 73 13.05 10.29 -26.43
N GLU A 74 12.71 10.88 -27.58
CA GLU A 74 13.19 12.22 -27.97
C GLU A 74 12.00 13.18 -27.97
N ILE A 75 12.05 14.22 -27.13
CA ILE A 75 10.94 15.16 -26.90
C ILE A 75 11.45 16.56 -27.19
N GLU A 76 10.81 17.28 -28.12
CA GLU A 76 11.32 18.58 -28.60
C GLU A 76 10.92 19.76 -27.72
N GLY A 77 9.67 19.79 -27.26
CA GLY A 77 9.03 20.96 -26.66
C GLY A 77 9.20 21.10 -25.15
N PRO A 78 8.59 22.13 -24.56
CA PRO A 78 8.51 22.25 -23.11
C PRO A 78 7.82 21.02 -22.53
N ALA A 79 8.27 20.57 -21.36
CA ALA A 79 7.74 19.37 -20.74
C ALA A 79 7.54 19.54 -19.23
N TYR A 80 6.45 18.99 -18.72
CA TYR A 80 6.23 18.72 -17.31
C TYR A 80 6.78 17.34 -16.97
N ILE A 81 7.74 17.26 -16.06
CA ILE A 81 8.38 16.05 -15.61
C ILE A 81 7.87 15.74 -14.20
N ILE A 82 7.29 14.55 -14.06
CA ILE A 82 6.62 14.05 -12.87
C ILE A 82 7.39 12.83 -12.36
N GLY A 83 7.75 12.85 -11.08
CA GLY A 83 8.43 11.74 -10.41
C GLY A 83 7.47 10.65 -9.97
N ASP A 84 7.86 9.97 -8.90
CA ASP A 84 7.20 8.79 -8.33
C ASP A 84 5.78 9.12 -7.87
N ILE A 85 4.84 8.19 -8.08
CA ILE A 85 3.41 8.32 -7.74
C ILE A 85 2.95 7.30 -6.70
N HIS A 86 3.48 6.08 -6.74
CA HIS A 86 3.26 5.02 -5.74
C HIS A 86 1.78 4.81 -5.34
N GLY A 87 0.90 4.63 -6.34
CA GLY A 87 -0.50 4.31 -6.09
C GLY A 87 -1.32 5.40 -5.40
N GLN A 88 -0.84 6.65 -5.35
CA GLN A 88 -1.57 7.80 -4.82
C GLN A 88 -2.50 8.42 -5.88
N PHE A 89 -3.57 7.69 -6.25
CA PHE A 89 -4.47 8.07 -7.34
C PHE A 89 -5.17 9.44 -7.14
N PHE A 90 -5.55 9.75 -5.90
CA PHE A 90 -6.27 10.99 -5.58
C PHE A 90 -5.36 12.21 -5.72
N ASP A 91 -4.11 12.13 -5.24
CA ASP A 91 -3.11 13.18 -5.45
C ASP A 91 -2.77 13.35 -6.94
N LEU A 92 -2.63 12.23 -7.66
CA LEU A 92 -2.42 12.26 -9.11
C LEU A 92 -3.58 12.99 -9.82
N ASN A 93 -4.84 12.73 -9.44
CA ASN A 93 -5.98 13.43 -10.01
C ASN A 93 -5.92 14.95 -9.80
N GLU A 94 -5.59 15.42 -8.59
CA GLU A 94 -5.44 16.87 -8.34
C GLU A 94 -4.31 17.50 -9.14
N LEU A 95 -3.21 16.75 -9.33
CA LEU A 95 -2.13 17.18 -10.20
C LEU A 95 -2.58 17.30 -11.66
N LEU A 96 -3.28 16.27 -12.15
CA LEU A 96 -3.70 16.14 -13.55
C LEU A 96 -4.72 17.21 -13.98
N LYS A 97 -5.53 17.74 -13.07
CA LYS A 97 -6.46 18.86 -13.34
C LYS A 97 -5.78 20.13 -13.86
N LYS A 98 -4.47 20.27 -13.66
CA LYS A 98 -3.69 21.45 -14.02
C LYS A 98 -3.23 21.44 -15.49
N PHE A 99 -3.44 20.34 -16.21
CA PHE A 99 -2.94 20.16 -17.58
C PHE A 99 -4.04 20.10 -18.62
N ASP A 100 -3.73 20.57 -19.82
CA ASP A 100 -4.46 20.29 -21.05
C ASP A 100 -3.68 19.24 -21.85
N PHE A 101 -4.06 17.96 -21.75
CA PHE A 101 -3.34 16.84 -22.38
C PHE A 101 -3.23 16.94 -23.91
N SER A 102 -4.03 17.79 -24.55
CA SER A 102 -3.95 18.03 -25.99
C SER A 102 -2.85 19.03 -26.39
N LYS A 103 -2.28 19.75 -25.41
CA LYS A 103 -1.29 20.81 -25.61
C LYS A 103 -0.03 20.59 -24.80
N ASP A 104 -0.19 20.22 -23.54
CA ASP A 104 0.91 20.03 -22.61
C ASP A 104 1.63 18.71 -22.90
N THR A 105 2.96 18.72 -22.79
CA THR A 105 3.78 17.50 -22.84
C THR A 105 4.14 17.09 -21.43
N ILE A 106 3.86 15.84 -21.06
CA ILE A 106 4.03 15.31 -19.72
C ILE A 106 4.85 14.03 -19.78
N ILE A 107 5.88 13.96 -18.94
CA ILE A 107 6.80 12.83 -18.82
C ILE A 107 6.70 12.33 -17.38
N PHE A 108 6.30 11.08 -17.21
CA PHE A 108 6.37 10.39 -15.93
C PHE A 108 7.64 9.55 -15.86
N LEU A 109 8.37 9.65 -14.76
CA LEU A 109 9.68 9.01 -14.60
C LEU A 109 9.61 7.54 -14.18
N GLY A 110 8.48 7.06 -13.68
CA GLY A 110 8.30 5.68 -13.21
C GLY A 110 7.65 5.62 -11.83
N ASP A 111 7.64 4.42 -11.24
CA ASP A 111 7.13 4.13 -9.90
C ASP A 111 5.66 4.56 -9.73
N TYR A 112 4.82 3.96 -10.56
CA TYR A 112 3.37 4.14 -10.58
C TYR A 112 2.67 3.34 -9.47
N VAL A 113 3.27 2.20 -9.11
CA VAL A 113 2.66 1.15 -8.29
C VAL A 113 3.40 0.93 -6.96
N ASP A 114 2.80 0.05 -6.15
CA ASP A 114 3.18 -0.28 -4.77
C ASP A 114 3.02 0.88 -3.79
N ARG A 115 3.08 0.54 -2.50
CA ARG A 115 3.04 1.43 -1.33
C ARG A 115 1.66 2.02 -1.08
N GLY A 116 1.13 2.80 -2.02
CA GLY A 116 -0.26 3.24 -2.02
C GLY A 116 -1.23 2.12 -2.39
N VAL A 117 -2.52 2.33 -2.09
CA VAL A 117 -3.58 1.32 -2.24
C VAL A 117 -4.43 1.47 -3.53
N PHE A 118 -4.07 2.44 -4.38
CA PHE A 118 -4.74 2.71 -5.66
C PHE A 118 -3.77 2.63 -6.86
N SER A 119 -2.81 1.69 -6.78
CA SER A 119 -1.80 1.47 -7.83
C SER A 119 -2.43 1.04 -9.15
N LEU A 120 -3.47 0.21 -9.10
CA LEU A 120 -4.15 -0.27 -10.30
C LEU A 120 -4.84 0.88 -11.03
N GLU A 121 -5.54 1.75 -10.31
CA GLU A 121 -6.21 2.93 -10.85
C GLU A 121 -5.19 3.90 -11.45
N VAL A 122 -4.07 4.15 -10.76
CA VAL A 122 -2.96 4.96 -11.29
C VAL A 122 -2.47 4.40 -12.61
N TYR A 123 -2.03 3.14 -12.63
CA TYR A 123 -1.40 2.58 -13.82
C TYR A 123 -2.38 2.50 -14.99
N VAL A 124 -3.58 1.95 -14.77
CA VAL A 124 -4.60 1.82 -15.83
C VAL A 124 -5.01 3.19 -16.38
N TYR A 125 -5.18 4.19 -15.52
CA TYR A 125 -5.56 5.53 -15.97
C TYR A 125 -4.45 6.20 -16.80
N LEU A 126 -3.19 6.05 -16.39
CA LEU A 126 -2.06 6.56 -17.18
C LEU A 126 -1.95 5.86 -18.55
N LEU A 127 -2.27 4.56 -18.64
CA LEU A 127 -2.36 3.86 -19.93
C LEU A 127 -3.48 4.42 -20.83
N VAL A 128 -4.64 4.75 -20.27
CA VAL A 128 -5.73 5.42 -21.01
C VAL A 128 -5.27 6.77 -21.54
N LEU A 129 -4.58 7.57 -20.72
CA LEU A 129 -4.01 8.85 -21.17
C LEU A 129 -2.97 8.66 -22.27
N LYS A 130 -2.12 7.63 -22.17
CA LYS A 130 -1.14 7.30 -23.23
C LYS A 130 -1.82 6.93 -24.54
N ILE A 131 -2.89 6.15 -24.51
CA ILE A 131 -3.66 5.77 -25.70
C ILE A 131 -4.29 7.00 -26.35
N ASN A 132 -4.88 7.89 -25.54
CA ASN A 132 -5.59 9.06 -26.04
C ASN A 132 -4.66 10.18 -26.52
N TYR A 133 -3.48 10.29 -25.92
CA TYR A 133 -2.53 11.38 -26.15
C TYR A 133 -1.09 10.87 -26.35
N PRO A 134 -0.84 9.99 -27.35
CA PRO A 134 0.42 9.25 -27.47
C PRO A 134 1.64 10.13 -27.74
N ASN A 135 1.44 11.34 -28.29
CA ASN A 135 2.51 12.30 -28.60
C ASN A 135 2.76 13.32 -27.48
N ASN A 136 1.94 13.31 -26.43
CA ASN A 136 1.97 14.29 -25.35
C ASN A 136 2.23 13.66 -23.99
N ILE A 137 1.80 12.41 -23.78
CA ILE A 137 1.98 11.65 -22.54
C ILE A 137 3.05 10.59 -22.76
N PHE A 138 4.12 10.66 -21.97
CA PHE A 138 5.24 9.74 -22.01
C PHE A 138 5.42 9.10 -20.64
N LEU A 139 5.46 7.76 -20.63
CA LEU A 139 5.60 6.96 -19.41
C LEU A 139 6.93 6.23 -19.47
N LEU A 140 7.84 6.51 -18.54
CA LEU A 140 9.08 5.76 -18.37
C LEU A 140 8.89 4.60 -17.39
N ARG A 141 9.81 3.65 -17.41
CA ARG A 141 9.85 2.56 -16.44
C ARG A 141 10.57 3.01 -15.17
N GLY A 142 9.99 2.73 -14.01
CA GLY A 142 10.65 2.81 -12.71
C GLY A 142 11.07 1.43 -12.19
N ASN A 143 11.67 1.39 -11.01
CA ASN A 143 12.11 0.12 -10.41
C ASN A 143 10.92 -0.71 -9.91
N HIS A 144 9.80 -0.09 -9.56
CA HIS A 144 8.57 -0.78 -9.13
C HIS A 144 7.78 -1.40 -10.29
N GLU A 145 8.03 -1.02 -11.54
CA GLU A 145 7.44 -1.67 -12.71
C GLU A 145 8.15 -3.00 -13.06
N CYS A 146 8.18 -3.91 -12.09
CA CYS A 146 8.71 -5.26 -12.21
C CYS A 146 7.94 -6.26 -11.32
N SER A 147 7.90 -7.51 -11.74
CA SER A 147 7.27 -8.59 -10.98
C SER A 147 7.97 -8.85 -9.63
N SER A 148 9.30 -8.67 -9.56
CA SER A 148 10.06 -8.94 -8.34
C SER A 148 9.66 -8.05 -7.16
N LEU A 149 9.44 -6.75 -7.39
CA LEU A 149 9.01 -5.84 -6.32
C LEU A 149 7.52 -5.95 -6.04
N THR A 150 6.70 -5.92 -7.09
CA THR A 150 5.23 -5.93 -6.94
C THR A 150 4.68 -7.20 -6.32
N SER A 151 5.40 -8.32 -6.41
CA SER A 151 5.05 -9.57 -5.74
C SER A 151 5.40 -9.60 -4.26
N PHE A 152 6.33 -8.75 -3.81
CA PHE A 152 6.72 -8.63 -2.43
C PHE A 152 5.91 -7.56 -1.68
N PHE A 153 5.70 -6.41 -2.33
CA PHE A 153 4.90 -5.30 -1.81
C PHE A 153 3.40 -5.56 -2.06
N THR A 154 2.62 -4.48 -2.12
CA THR A 154 1.16 -4.53 -2.07
C THR A 154 0.50 -4.73 -3.43
N PHE A 155 1.17 -4.47 -4.55
CA PHE A 155 0.47 -4.40 -5.84
C PHE A 155 -0.09 -5.75 -6.31
N LYS A 156 0.61 -6.86 -6.09
CA LYS A 156 0.09 -8.19 -6.45
C LYS A 156 -1.19 -8.52 -5.68
N GLU A 157 -1.21 -8.25 -4.38
CA GLU A 157 -2.39 -8.50 -3.55
C GLU A 157 -3.52 -7.50 -3.86
N GLU A 158 -3.20 -6.25 -4.19
CA GLU A 158 -4.18 -5.28 -4.69
C GLU A 158 -4.92 -5.81 -5.92
N VAL A 159 -4.19 -6.25 -6.93
CA VAL A 159 -4.78 -6.73 -8.18
C VAL A 159 -5.54 -8.04 -7.97
N LYS A 160 -5.08 -8.94 -7.08
CA LYS A 160 -5.84 -10.14 -6.71
C LYS A 160 -7.14 -9.81 -5.98
N PHE A 161 -7.15 -8.81 -5.12
CA PHE A 161 -8.34 -8.37 -4.40
C PHE A 161 -9.34 -7.67 -5.32
N LYS A 162 -8.86 -6.78 -6.21
CA LYS A 162 -9.72 -6.02 -7.13
C LYS A 162 -10.18 -6.86 -8.33
N HIS A 163 -9.33 -7.77 -8.79
CA HIS A 163 -9.48 -8.61 -9.98
C HIS A 163 -9.03 -10.06 -9.73
N ASN A 164 -7.94 -10.49 -10.36
CA ASN A 164 -7.40 -11.84 -10.29
C ASN A 164 -5.91 -11.85 -10.68
N LEU A 165 -5.29 -13.02 -10.52
CA LEU A 165 -3.86 -13.22 -10.80
C LEU A 165 -3.52 -13.06 -12.29
N ASP A 166 -4.45 -13.35 -13.20
CA ASP A 166 -4.22 -13.23 -14.64
C ASP A 166 -4.05 -11.76 -15.05
N ILE A 167 -4.88 -10.87 -14.51
CA ILE A 167 -4.73 -9.42 -14.73
C ILE A 167 -3.38 -8.93 -14.19
N TYR A 168 -2.96 -9.38 -13.00
CA TYR A 168 -1.64 -9.05 -12.46
C TYR A 168 -0.51 -9.48 -13.40
N ASN A 169 -0.56 -10.72 -13.91
CA ASN A 169 0.44 -11.24 -14.84
C ASN A 169 0.46 -10.46 -16.16
N ARG A 170 -0.69 -10.01 -16.67
CA ARG A 170 -0.73 -9.18 -17.88
C ARG A 170 -0.19 -7.78 -17.65
N ILE A 171 -0.46 -7.17 -16.50
CA ILE A 171 0.09 -5.86 -16.13
C ILE A 171 1.63 -5.96 -15.97
N THR A 172 2.14 -6.95 -15.25
CA THR A 172 3.59 -7.09 -15.08
C THR A 172 4.30 -7.36 -16.41
N ASN A 173 3.65 -8.08 -17.34
CA ASN A 173 4.15 -8.21 -18.71
C ASN A 173 4.11 -6.90 -19.50
N SER A 174 3.13 -6.01 -19.28
CA SER A 174 3.08 -4.71 -19.96
C SER A 174 4.16 -3.75 -19.48
N PHE A 175 4.61 -3.85 -18.22
CA PHE A 175 5.76 -3.09 -17.71
C PHE A 175 7.02 -3.25 -18.56
N ASN A 176 7.24 -4.45 -19.12
CA ASN A 176 8.38 -4.74 -19.99
C ASN A 176 8.38 -3.95 -21.29
N CYS A 177 7.26 -3.32 -21.66
CA CYS A 177 7.18 -2.49 -22.86
C CYS A 177 7.61 -1.04 -22.62
N LEU A 178 7.60 -0.56 -21.37
CA LEU A 178 7.85 0.84 -21.01
C LEU A 178 9.25 1.31 -21.43
N PRO A 179 9.37 2.49 -22.09
CA PRO A 179 10.65 3.14 -22.36
C PRO A 179 11.49 3.37 -21.09
N LEU A 180 12.81 3.47 -21.25
CA LEU A 180 13.76 3.50 -20.12
C LEU A 180 14.24 4.91 -19.77
N ALA A 181 14.23 5.82 -20.74
CA ALA A 181 14.69 7.20 -20.56
C ALA A 181 14.06 8.13 -21.59
N ALA A 182 14.17 9.43 -21.36
CA ALA A 182 13.82 10.46 -22.33
C ALA A 182 14.91 11.54 -22.41
N ILE A 183 14.95 12.25 -23.53
CA ILE A 183 15.72 13.48 -23.70
C ILE A 183 14.80 14.62 -24.13
N VAL A 184 14.78 15.70 -23.34
CA VAL A 184 13.95 16.88 -23.59
C VAL A 184 14.80 17.99 -24.19
N SER A 185 14.33 18.53 -25.32
CA SER A 185 14.97 19.56 -26.14
C SER A 185 16.46 19.29 -26.42
N LYS A 186 16.85 18.01 -26.49
CA LYS A 186 18.25 17.56 -26.66
C LYS A 186 19.21 18.06 -25.56
N LYS A 187 18.69 18.46 -24.39
CA LYS A 187 19.46 19.11 -23.33
C LYS A 187 19.25 18.51 -21.95
N VAL A 188 18.07 17.97 -21.66
CA VAL A 188 17.77 17.40 -20.34
C VAL A 188 17.56 15.90 -20.47
N PHE A 189 18.40 15.12 -19.80
CA PHE A 189 18.25 13.67 -19.72
C PHE A 189 17.31 13.30 -18.57
N CYS A 190 16.24 12.59 -18.87
CA CYS A 190 15.23 12.14 -17.91
C CYS A 190 15.31 10.62 -17.76
N VAL A 191 15.39 10.14 -16.52
CA VAL A 191 15.53 8.72 -16.18
C VAL A 191 14.91 8.48 -14.81
N HIS A 192 14.48 7.26 -14.49
CA HIS A 192 13.99 6.96 -13.15
C HIS A 192 15.08 7.09 -12.09
N GLY A 193 16.05 6.17 -12.10
CA GLY A 193 17.20 6.10 -11.19
C GLY A 193 18.27 7.10 -11.60
N GLY A 194 19.25 6.70 -12.40
CA GLY A 194 20.34 7.60 -12.76
C GLY A 194 21.27 7.10 -13.84
N ILE A 195 22.55 7.45 -13.73
CA ILE A 195 23.58 7.08 -14.71
C ILE A 195 24.35 5.82 -14.28
N SER A 196 24.99 5.18 -15.25
CA SER A 196 25.70 3.91 -15.09
C SER A 196 27.18 4.06 -15.46
N PRO A 197 28.11 3.28 -14.87
CA PRO A 197 29.47 3.13 -15.39
C PRO A 197 29.52 2.59 -16.83
N HIS A 198 28.45 1.93 -17.29
CA HIS A 198 28.30 1.40 -18.65
C HIS A 198 27.66 2.40 -19.62
N LEU A 199 27.19 3.56 -19.14
CA LEU A 199 26.56 4.60 -19.93
C LEU A 199 27.53 5.75 -20.20
N LYS A 200 28.21 5.70 -21.35
CA LYS A 200 29.05 6.80 -21.83
C LYS A 200 28.23 7.77 -22.69
N TYR A 201 27.45 7.24 -23.63
CA TYR A 201 26.61 7.99 -24.55
C TYR A 201 25.14 7.59 -24.39
N ILE A 202 24.22 8.55 -24.40
CA ILE A 202 22.77 8.31 -24.23
C ILE A 202 22.22 7.35 -25.29
N GLU A 203 22.79 7.36 -26.49
CA GLU A 203 22.36 6.50 -27.59
C GLU A 203 22.55 5.01 -27.27
N GLN A 204 23.46 4.65 -26.35
CA GLN A 204 23.65 3.26 -25.91
C GLN A 204 22.37 2.66 -25.29
N ILE A 205 21.48 3.50 -24.76
CA ILE A 205 20.20 3.06 -24.17
C ILE A 205 19.35 2.35 -25.23
N ASN A 206 19.41 2.76 -26.50
CA ASN A 206 18.63 2.13 -27.58
C ASN A 206 19.11 0.73 -27.97
N SER A 207 20.27 0.30 -27.49
CA SER A 207 20.79 -1.06 -27.71
C SER A 207 20.33 -2.07 -26.66
N ILE A 208 19.64 -1.62 -25.61
CA ILE A 208 19.12 -2.49 -24.54
C ILE A 208 17.91 -3.27 -25.06
N ASP A 209 17.89 -4.59 -24.89
CA ASP A 209 16.65 -5.34 -24.97
C ASP A 209 15.84 -5.10 -23.69
N ARG A 210 14.85 -4.19 -23.77
CA ARG A 210 14.03 -3.79 -22.61
C ARG A 210 12.84 -4.72 -22.34
N PHE A 211 12.48 -5.60 -23.29
CA PHE A 211 11.25 -6.41 -23.26
C PHE A 211 11.37 -7.63 -22.34
N LYS A 212 11.89 -7.41 -21.14
CA LYS A 212 12.18 -8.41 -20.13
C LYS A 212 12.15 -7.78 -18.74
N GLU A 213 12.18 -8.63 -17.72
CA GLU A 213 12.31 -8.22 -16.33
C GLU A 213 13.63 -7.44 -16.11
N ILE A 214 13.62 -6.50 -15.17
CA ILE A 214 14.81 -5.71 -14.83
C ILE A 214 15.91 -6.65 -14.27
N PRO A 215 17.09 -6.73 -14.90
CA PRO A 215 18.18 -7.59 -14.43
C PRO A 215 18.72 -7.12 -13.06
N TYR A 216 19.56 -7.96 -12.44
CA TYR A 216 20.24 -7.62 -11.18
C TYR A 216 21.51 -6.79 -11.37
N ASP A 217 21.98 -6.67 -12.61
CA ASP A 217 23.17 -5.89 -12.94
C ASP A 217 23.06 -5.24 -14.32
N GLY A 218 24.09 -4.45 -14.65
CA GLY A 218 24.24 -3.81 -15.94
C GLY A 218 23.37 -2.57 -16.16
N LEU A 219 23.46 -2.03 -17.37
CA LEU A 219 22.93 -0.71 -17.70
C LEU A 219 21.43 -0.54 -17.41
N MET A 220 20.61 -1.55 -17.72
CA MET A 220 19.16 -1.49 -17.46
C MET A 220 18.85 -1.44 -15.96
N CYS A 221 19.58 -2.21 -15.15
CA CYS A 221 19.45 -2.14 -13.69
C CYS A 221 19.84 -0.76 -13.18
N ASP A 222 20.99 -0.24 -13.63
CA ASP A 222 21.52 1.04 -13.18
C ASP A 222 20.61 2.23 -13.50
N LEU A 223 20.00 2.24 -14.70
CA LEU A 223 19.03 3.28 -15.08
C LEU A 223 17.83 3.33 -14.11
N MET A 224 17.46 2.22 -13.50
CA MET A 224 16.30 2.14 -12.60
C MET A 224 16.68 2.34 -11.13
N TRP A 225 17.89 1.97 -10.72
CA TRP A 225 18.27 1.84 -9.30
C TRP A 225 19.45 2.70 -8.83
N ALA A 226 20.13 3.41 -9.74
CA ALA A 226 21.28 4.22 -9.36
C ALA A 226 20.85 5.49 -8.60
N ASP A 227 21.58 5.82 -7.53
CA ASP A 227 21.33 7.02 -6.70
C ASP A 227 22.52 7.99 -6.77
N PRO A 228 22.32 9.31 -6.64
CA PRO A 228 23.38 10.24 -6.29
C PRO A 228 23.99 9.88 -4.92
N ALA A 229 25.31 9.86 -4.81
CA ALA A 229 25.97 9.59 -3.52
C ALA A 229 25.61 10.65 -2.46
N THR A 230 25.46 10.26 -1.19
CA THR A 230 25.21 11.22 -0.08
C THR A 230 26.28 12.32 -0.03
N ASN A 231 27.54 11.93 -0.25
CA ASN A 231 28.67 12.85 -0.41
C ASN A 231 28.92 13.17 -1.89
N TYR A 232 27.88 13.60 -2.61
CA TYR A 232 27.86 13.78 -4.07
C TYR A 232 29.05 14.59 -4.63
N ASN A 233 29.51 15.58 -3.89
CA ASN A 233 30.51 16.56 -4.34
C ASN A 233 31.97 16.07 -4.30
N ILE A 234 32.23 14.82 -3.90
CA ILE A 234 33.59 14.27 -3.86
C ILE A 234 34.18 14.28 -5.28
N GLU A 235 35.30 14.97 -5.43
CA GLU A 235 36.03 15.03 -6.70
C GLU A 235 36.81 13.73 -6.95
N LYS A 236 36.98 13.37 -8.22
CA LYS A 236 37.74 12.20 -8.70
C LYS A 236 37.19 10.82 -8.27
N LYS A 237 36.06 10.76 -7.57
CA LYS A 237 35.24 9.55 -7.42
C LYS A 237 34.11 9.59 -8.44
N TYR A 238 33.80 8.46 -9.08
CA TYR A 238 32.84 8.38 -10.18
C TYR A 238 31.61 7.54 -9.81
N PHE A 239 31.84 6.27 -9.47
CA PHE A 239 30.82 5.32 -9.07
C PHE A 239 31.30 4.49 -7.88
N GLU A 240 30.37 3.98 -7.08
CA GLU A 240 30.58 2.99 -6.01
C GLU A 240 29.34 2.10 -5.92
N PHE A 241 29.43 0.91 -5.32
CA PHE A 241 28.27 0.05 -5.13
C PHE A 241 27.20 0.73 -4.24
N ASN A 242 25.94 0.61 -4.61
CA ASN A 242 24.85 1.20 -3.84
C ASN A 242 24.42 0.29 -2.69
N HIS A 243 25.07 0.49 -1.53
CA HIS A 243 24.74 -0.25 -0.31
C HIS A 243 23.32 0.02 0.22
N LYS A 244 22.74 1.19 -0.06
CA LYS A 244 21.36 1.54 0.35
C LYS A 244 20.35 0.69 -0.43
N ARG A 245 20.58 0.45 -1.71
CA ARG A 245 19.69 -0.34 -2.58
C ARG A 245 20.06 -1.82 -2.64
N ARG A 246 21.27 -2.19 -2.20
CA ARG A 246 21.89 -3.51 -2.33
C ARG A 246 22.03 -4.01 -3.78
N VAL A 247 21.96 -3.10 -4.73
CA VAL A 247 22.07 -3.37 -6.17
C VAL A 247 22.52 -2.08 -6.84
N SER A 248 23.01 -2.13 -8.08
CA SER A 248 23.38 -0.92 -8.83
C SER A 248 24.50 -0.12 -8.15
N VAL A 249 24.64 1.14 -8.51
CA VAL A 249 25.72 2.05 -8.13
C VAL A 249 25.20 3.35 -7.54
N VAL A 250 25.98 3.97 -6.67
CA VAL A 250 25.90 5.40 -6.40
C VAL A 250 26.83 6.15 -7.33
N TYR A 251 26.41 7.31 -7.84
CA TYR A 251 27.22 8.16 -8.70
C TYR A 251 27.53 9.52 -8.08
N TYR A 252 28.72 10.03 -8.39
CA TYR A 252 29.25 11.29 -7.87
C TYR A 252 29.21 12.41 -8.92
N TYR A 253 29.41 13.65 -8.48
CA TYR A 253 29.46 14.82 -9.35
C TYR A 253 30.46 14.66 -10.50
N SER A 254 31.61 14.01 -10.27
CA SER A 254 32.61 13.80 -11.33
C SER A 254 32.09 12.92 -12.48
N ALA A 255 31.28 11.90 -12.17
CA ALA A 255 30.64 11.06 -13.19
C ALA A 255 29.57 11.83 -13.97
N VAL A 256 28.72 12.57 -13.26
CA VAL A 256 27.67 13.39 -13.88
C VAL A 256 28.27 14.48 -14.76
N LYS A 257 29.28 15.21 -14.28
CA LYS A 257 29.98 16.23 -15.06
C LYS A 257 30.52 15.65 -16.37
N LYS A 258 31.25 14.53 -16.30
CA LYS A 258 31.80 13.86 -17.48
C LYS A 258 30.69 13.44 -18.45
N PHE A 259 29.64 12.82 -17.94
CA PHE A 259 28.50 12.38 -18.76
C PHE A 259 27.80 13.55 -19.46
N LEU A 260 27.53 14.65 -18.75
CA LEU A 260 26.90 15.85 -19.31
C LEU A 260 27.78 16.49 -20.40
N GLU A 261 29.11 16.57 -20.18
CA GLU A 261 30.07 17.07 -21.16
C GLU A 261 30.14 16.19 -22.42
N GLU A 262 30.26 14.86 -22.26
CA GLU A 262 30.37 13.92 -23.37
C GLU A 262 29.10 13.85 -24.24
N ASN A 263 27.93 14.17 -23.67
CA ASN A 263 26.63 14.11 -24.36
C ASN A 263 26.06 15.49 -24.72
N ASN A 264 26.79 16.59 -24.46
CA ASN A 264 26.32 17.97 -24.69
C ASN A 264 24.97 18.30 -24.01
N LEU A 265 24.79 17.77 -22.80
CA LEU A 265 23.60 17.95 -21.98
C LEU A 265 23.81 19.06 -20.93
N ASP A 266 22.70 19.52 -20.37
CA ASP A 266 22.68 20.59 -19.37
C ASP A 266 22.41 20.04 -17.96
N SER A 267 21.55 19.03 -17.86
CA SER A 267 21.13 18.46 -16.58
C SER A 267 20.54 17.06 -16.71
N ILE A 268 20.46 16.36 -15.58
CA ILE A 268 19.72 15.10 -15.39
C ILE A 268 18.49 15.38 -14.52
N VAL A 269 17.33 14.86 -14.87
CA VAL A 269 16.12 14.88 -14.04
C VAL A 269 15.72 13.44 -13.71
N ARG A 270 15.52 13.16 -12.41
CA ARG A 270 15.30 11.81 -11.86
C ARG A 270 14.17 11.73 -10.82
N GLY A 271 13.68 10.51 -10.55
CA GLY A 271 12.67 10.15 -9.52
C GLY A 271 13.25 9.45 -8.28
N HIS A 272 12.77 8.25 -7.92
CA HIS A 272 13.28 7.17 -7.02
C HIS A 272 13.61 7.50 -5.55
N GLU A 273 13.89 8.76 -5.21
CA GLU A 273 14.23 9.15 -3.84
C GLU A 273 13.24 10.19 -3.34
N VAL A 274 12.53 9.83 -2.27
CA VAL A 274 11.68 10.74 -1.53
C VAL A 274 12.50 11.94 -1.01
N GLU A 275 11.93 13.13 -1.18
CA GLU A 275 12.52 14.39 -0.74
C GLU A 275 11.50 15.20 0.06
N LYS A 276 11.90 15.79 1.19
CA LYS A 276 11.00 16.51 2.11
C LYS A 276 10.16 17.59 1.42
N PHE A 277 10.75 18.31 0.48
CA PHE A 277 10.08 19.38 -0.25
C PHE A 277 9.59 18.94 -1.64
N GLY A 278 9.58 17.63 -1.91
CA GLY A 278 9.23 17.03 -3.19
C GLY A 278 10.31 17.14 -4.27
N TYR A 279 11.43 17.81 -3.99
CA TYR A 279 12.54 17.90 -4.93
C TYR A 279 13.88 18.13 -4.24
N LYS A 280 14.97 17.89 -4.98
CA LYS A 280 16.33 18.27 -4.59
C LYS A 280 17.16 18.70 -5.79
N LYS A 281 17.93 19.76 -5.60
CA LYS A 281 18.89 20.27 -6.59
C LYS A 281 20.30 19.92 -6.14
N PHE A 282 21.05 19.23 -6.98
CA PHE A 282 22.45 18.90 -6.72
C PHE A 282 23.39 20.02 -7.22
N LYS A 283 24.69 19.88 -6.96
CA LYS A 283 25.72 20.86 -7.36
C LYS A 283 25.54 21.28 -8.83
N CYS A 284 25.63 22.59 -9.09
CA CYS A 284 25.48 23.13 -10.44
C CYS A 284 26.61 22.65 -11.37
N PHE A 285 26.26 22.27 -12.59
CA PHE A 285 27.21 21.95 -13.66
C PHE A 285 27.56 23.21 -14.47
N ARG A 286 26.56 24.00 -14.83
CA ARG A 286 26.70 25.34 -15.44
C ARG A 286 26.16 26.40 -14.50
N GLU A 287 26.39 27.67 -14.83
CA GLU A 287 25.90 28.80 -14.04
C GLU A 287 24.38 28.69 -13.80
N ASN A 288 23.99 28.55 -12.53
CA ASN A 288 22.61 28.39 -12.07
C ASN A 288 21.83 27.17 -12.63
N ILE A 289 22.50 26.18 -13.23
CA ILE A 289 21.87 24.93 -13.70
C ILE A 289 22.40 23.75 -12.86
N PRO A 290 21.56 23.16 -11.98
CA PRO A 290 21.89 21.95 -11.25
C PRO A 290 22.32 20.81 -12.19
N SER A 291 23.36 20.07 -11.82
CA SER A 291 23.79 18.89 -12.60
C SER A 291 22.75 17.78 -12.59
N VAL A 292 22.02 17.65 -11.47
CA VAL A 292 20.94 16.68 -11.27
C VAL A 292 19.79 17.35 -10.50
N HIS A 293 18.57 17.01 -10.89
CA HIS A 293 17.34 17.28 -10.15
C HIS A 293 16.70 15.95 -9.75
N THR A 294 16.43 15.75 -8.46
CA THR A 294 15.46 14.75 -8.01
C THR A 294 14.10 15.42 -7.89
N VAL A 295 13.06 14.79 -8.42
CA VAL A 295 11.66 15.22 -8.36
C VAL A 295 10.84 14.03 -7.85
N PHE A 296 10.03 14.25 -6.82
CA PHE A 296 9.21 13.24 -6.18
C PHE A 296 7.76 13.74 -6.10
N SER A 297 6.83 12.97 -6.64
CA SER A 297 5.45 13.42 -6.91
C SER A 297 4.40 12.68 -6.06
N ALA A 298 4.82 12.06 -4.96
CA ALA A 298 3.93 11.46 -3.96
C ALA A 298 3.97 12.28 -2.66
N PRO A 299 3.07 13.26 -2.46
CA PRO A 299 3.01 14.04 -1.21
C PRO A 299 2.54 13.17 -0.04
N ASN A 300 3.00 13.45 1.18
CA ASN A 300 2.75 12.64 2.38
C ASN A 300 2.90 11.13 2.13
N TYR A 301 4.01 10.75 1.51
CA TYR A 301 4.30 9.38 1.11
C TYR A 301 4.07 8.38 2.25
N CYS A 302 3.47 7.23 1.92
CA CYS A 302 3.09 6.19 2.87
C CYS A 302 2.27 6.72 4.07
N ASP A 303 1.46 7.78 3.89
CA ASP A 303 0.64 8.46 4.89
C ASP A 303 1.38 8.95 6.15
N THR A 304 2.71 8.98 6.13
CA THR A 304 3.54 9.15 7.33
C THR A 304 4.69 10.12 7.16
N TYR A 305 5.19 10.31 5.94
CA TYR A 305 6.38 11.12 5.70
C TYR A 305 6.15 12.63 5.85
N SER A 306 4.91 13.10 5.65
CA SER A 306 4.56 14.52 5.66
C SER A 306 5.42 15.38 4.71
N ASN A 307 5.93 14.79 3.61
CA ASN A 307 6.65 15.51 2.56
C ASN A 307 5.69 16.23 1.60
N LEU A 308 6.19 17.24 0.90
CA LEU A 308 5.50 17.80 -0.26
C LEU A 308 5.72 16.92 -1.49
N GLY A 309 4.81 17.03 -2.46
CA GLY A 309 5.00 16.55 -3.83
C GLY A 309 5.45 17.70 -4.73
N SER A 310 6.25 17.40 -5.76
CA SER A 310 6.68 18.39 -6.74
C SER A 310 6.63 17.85 -8.17
N ILE A 311 6.57 18.77 -9.13
CA ILE A 311 6.86 18.52 -10.55
C ILE A 311 7.89 19.53 -11.05
N LEU A 312 8.60 19.19 -12.13
CA LEU A 312 9.53 20.09 -12.81
C LEU A 312 9.00 20.45 -14.19
N TYR A 313 8.86 21.74 -14.48
CA TYR A 313 8.62 22.25 -15.82
C TYR A 313 9.94 22.71 -16.43
N TYR A 314 10.22 22.23 -17.65
CA TYR A 314 11.37 22.65 -18.44
C TYR A 314 10.92 23.26 -19.76
N ASP A 315 11.50 24.41 -20.12
CA ASP A 315 11.31 25.08 -21.41
C ASP A 315 12.58 25.84 -21.79
N ASN A 316 13.33 25.32 -22.76
CA ASN A 316 14.48 26.01 -23.38
C ASN A 316 15.46 26.67 -22.38
N GLY A 317 15.82 25.95 -21.32
CA GLY A 317 16.76 26.42 -20.29
C GLY A 317 16.10 27.05 -19.05
N ARG A 318 14.78 27.26 -19.07
CA ARG A 318 14.02 27.62 -17.88
C ARG A 318 13.61 26.35 -17.11
N TYR A 319 14.00 26.27 -15.85
CA TYR A 319 13.61 25.20 -14.93
C TYR A 319 12.70 25.80 -13.84
N GLU A 320 11.47 25.32 -13.75
CA GLU A 320 10.49 25.76 -12.75
C GLU A 320 9.99 24.56 -11.95
N ILE A 321 10.00 24.67 -10.62
CA ILE A 321 9.51 23.61 -9.74
C ILE A 321 8.18 24.07 -9.14
N LYS A 322 7.17 23.20 -9.21
CA LYS A 322 5.85 23.45 -8.63
C LYS A 322 5.57 22.41 -7.56
N ASN A 323 5.33 22.87 -6.34
CA ASN A 323 5.02 22.03 -5.20
C ASN A 323 3.50 21.92 -4.97
N TYR A 324 3.08 20.85 -4.33
CA TYR A 324 1.72 20.63 -3.88
C TYR A 324 1.67 19.72 -2.65
N GLU A 325 0.57 19.80 -1.93
CA GLU A 325 0.29 19.02 -0.73
C GLU A 325 -0.60 17.81 -1.08
N TRP A 326 -0.66 16.87 -0.14
CA TRP A 326 -1.49 15.68 -0.25
C TRP A 326 -2.96 16.01 -0.09
N ILE A 327 -3.82 15.13 -0.57
CA ILE A 327 -5.25 15.16 -0.32
C ILE A 327 -5.75 13.87 0.31
N ALA A 328 -6.86 13.96 1.04
CA ALA A 328 -7.48 12.79 1.62
C ALA A 328 -7.94 11.80 0.53
N HIS A 329 -7.74 10.51 0.80
CA HIS A 329 -8.22 9.41 -0.01
C HIS A 329 -9.05 8.42 0.84
N PRO A 330 -9.85 7.54 0.21
CA PRO A 330 -10.56 6.49 0.93
C PRO A 330 -9.60 5.57 1.67
N TYR A 331 -10.02 5.13 2.86
CA TYR A 331 -9.25 4.21 3.67
C TYR A 331 -9.45 2.78 3.19
N VAL A 332 -8.35 2.07 2.96
CA VAL A 332 -8.34 0.64 2.66
C VAL A 332 -7.53 -0.08 3.73
N ASN A 333 -8.09 -1.16 4.26
CA ASN A 333 -7.38 -2.01 5.20
C ASN A 333 -6.08 -2.54 4.60
N LYS A 334 -5.04 -2.64 5.42
CA LYS A 334 -3.76 -3.25 5.04
C LYS A 334 -3.98 -4.65 4.47
N ASN A 335 -3.23 -5.00 3.43
CA ASN A 335 -3.35 -6.28 2.71
C ASN A 335 -4.77 -6.59 2.18
N TYR A 336 -5.62 -5.57 2.06
CA TYR A 336 -6.98 -5.69 1.53
C TYR A 336 -7.87 -6.69 2.29
N ILE A 337 -7.61 -6.87 3.59
CA ILE A 337 -8.41 -7.76 4.44
C ILE A 337 -9.78 -7.14 4.74
N ASP A 338 -10.84 -7.94 4.64
CA ASP A 338 -12.18 -7.49 5.00
C ASP A 338 -12.32 -7.32 6.52
N VAL A 339 -13.29 -6.50 6.93
CA VAL A 339 -13.49 -6.13 8.35
C VAL A 339 -13.83 -7.35 9.22
N ILE A 340 -14.53 -8.35 8.68
CA ILE A 340 -14.87 -9.56 9.44
C ILE A 340 -13.59 -10.32 9.73
N SER A 341 -12.80 -10.60 8.69
CA SER A 341 -11.51 -11.27 8.85
C SER A 341 -10.57 -10.50 9.77
N GLN A 342 -10.52 -9.17 9.67
CA GLN A 342 -9.70 -8.31 10.52
C GLN A 342 -10.09 -8.39 12.00
N THR A 343 -11.39 -8.37 12.30
CA THR A 343 -11.91 -8.33 13.67
C THR A 343 -12.13 -9.71 14.28
N PHE A 344 -12.08 -10.78 13.47
CA PHE A 344 -12.39 -12.13 13.90
C PHE A 344 -11.57 -12.59 15.10
N SER A 345 -10.25 -12.39 15.08
CA SER A 345 -9.38 -12.79 16.19
C SER A 345 -9.73 -12.04 17.47
N PHE A 346 -9.96 -10.72 17.37
CA PHE A 346 -10.34 -9.88 18.51
C PHE A 346 -11.70 -10.26 19.09
N VAL A 347 -12.72 -10.41 18.25
CA VAL A 347 -14.08 -10.79 18.70
C VAL A 347 -14.05 -12.17 19.32
N SER A 348 -13.35 -13.12 18.70
CA SER A 348 -13.20 -14.50 19.20
C SER A 348 -12.47 -14.53 20.54
N GLU A 349 -11.40 -13.75 20.70
CA GLU A 349 -10.68 -13.55 21.96
C GLU A 349 -11.64 -13.03 23.05
N LYS A 350 -12.39 -11.96 22.79
CA LYS A 350 -13.27 -11.36 23.81
C LYS A 350 -14.48 -12.22 24.18
N VAL A 351 -15.07 -12.93 23.21
CA VAL A 351 -16.16 -13.88 23.47
C VAL A 351 -15.63 -15.07 24.29
N SER A 352 -14.43 -15.53 23.98
CA SER A 352 -13.82 -16.67 24.68
C SER A 352 -13.32 -16.30 26.07
N GLU A 353 -12.79 -15.09 26.29
CA GLU A 353 -12.52 -14.53 27.62
C GLU A 353 -13.81 -14.49 28.46
N PHE A 354 -14.91 -13.97 27.91
CA PHE A 354 -16.20 -13.96 28.60
C PHE A 354 -16.68 -15.38 28.96
N TYR A 355 -16.54 -16.32 28.04
CA TYR A 355 -16.93 -17.71 28.28
C TYR A 355 -16.02 -18.37 29.34
N LEU A 356 -14.73 -18.07 29.33
CA LEU A 356 -13.78 -18.57 30.33
C LEU A 356 -14.10 -18.04 31.73
N ASP A 357 -14.44 -16.75 31.86
CA ASP A 357 -14.88 -16.16 33.13
C ASP A 357 -16.13 -16.87 33.66
N LEU A 358 -17.07 -17.21 32.77
CA LEU A 358 -18.29 -17.93 33.10
C LEU A 358 -17.99 -19.37 33.58
N LEU A 359 -17.14 -20.10 32.86
CA LEU A 359 -16.75 -21.47 33.23
C LEU A 359 -15.97 -21.50 34.56
N THR A 360 -15.06 -20.54 34.77
CA THR A 360 -14.29 -20.43 36.01
C THR A 360 -15.23 -20.14 37.19
N TYR A 361 -16.24 -19.28 37.02
CA TYR A 361 -17.25 -19.04 38.04
C TYR A 361 -18.07 -20.29 38.37
N LEU A 362 -18.43 -21.09 37.36
CA LEU A 362 -19.10 -22.37 37.59
C LEU A 362 -18.19 -23.37 38.31
N GLU A 363 -16.89 -23.36 38.04
CA GLU A 363 -15.89 -24.20 38.73
C GLU A 363 -15.74 -23.81 40.20
N GLU A 364 -15.72 -22.50 40.49
CA GLU A 364 -15.72 -21.97 41.85
C GLU A 364 -16.96 -22.41 42.64
N ILE A 365 -18.15 -22.34 42.04
CA ILE A 365 -19.41 -22.81 42.66
C ILE A 365 -19.34 -24.31 42.92
N SER A 366 -18.96 -25.10 41.92
CA SER A 366 -18.86 -26.56 42.05
C SER A 366 -17.88 -26.94 43.17
N SER A 367 -16.70 -26.34 43.18
CA SER A 367 -15.66 -26.59 44.19
C SER A 367 -16.09 -26.16 45.60
N ALA A 368 -16.81 -25.04 45.73
CA ALA A 368 -17.36 -24.58 47.01
C ALA A 368 -18.40 -25.56 47.57
N THR A 369 -19.25 -26.12 46.70
CA THR A 369 -20.29 -27.09 47.08
C THR A 369 -19.68 -28.42 47.56
N SER A 370 -18.56 -28.85 46.97
CA SER A 370 -17.80 -30.04 47.39
C SER A 370 -17.05 -29.88 48.73
N SER A 371 -16.79 -28.64 49.15
CA SER A 371 -15.88 -28.32 50.26
C SER A 371 -16.57 -27.85 51.55
N SER A 372 -17.88 -27.53 51.52
CA SER A 372 -18.55 -26.86 52.64
C SER A 372 -19.69 -27.66 53.27
N THR A 373 -19.45 -28.13 54.49
CA THR A 373 -20.45 -28.26 55.55
C THR A 373 -20.89 -26.87 56.03
N PHE A 374 -21.75 -26.18 55.28
CA PHE A 374 -22.37 -24.93 55.73
C PHE A 374 -23.90 -25.01 55.64
N THR A 375 -24.56 -24.67 56.75
CA THR A 375 -26.01 -24.46 56.84
C THR A 375 -26.39 -23.19 56.08
N ILE A 376 -27.03 -23.35 54.93
CA ILE A 376 -27.59 -22.28 54.10
C ILE A 376 -29.13 -22.45 54.06
N GLU A 377 -29.86 -21.34 54.08
CA GLU A 377 -31.34 -21.28 54.08
C GLU A 377 -32.00 -22.12 52.96
N GLU A 378 -33.15 -22.73 53.25
CA GLU A 378 -33.84 -23.79 52.47
C GLU A 378 -34.21 -23.43 51.01
N GLU A 379 -34.23 -22.15 50.61
CA GLU A 379 -34.57 -21.76 49.23
C GLU A 379 -33.37 -21.77 48.27
N THR A 380 -32.14 -21.61 48.75
CA THR A 380 -30.91 -21.62 47.92
C THR A 380 -30.30 -23.01 47.74
N THR A 381 -30.61 -23.94 48.65
CA THR A 381 -30.14 -25.33 48.62
C THR A 381 -30.69 -26.13 47.43
N ASN A 382 -31.94 -25.89 47.02
CA ASN A 382 -32.51 -26.56 45.85
C ASN A 382 -31.94 -26.06 44.51
N GLU A 383 -31.51 -24.79 44.41
CA GLU A 383 -30.93 -24.25 43.18
C GLU A 383 -29.45 -24.63 43.00
N LEU A 384 -28.68 -24.69 44.09
CA LEU A 384 -27.26 -25.09 44.07
C LEU A 384 -27.07 -26.60 43.92
N ALA A 385 -27.95 -27.42 44.53
CA ALA A 385 -27.93 -28.87 44.35
C ALA A 385 -28.24 -29.29 42.90
N LEU A 386 -29.15 -28.57 42.22
CA LEU A 386 -29.45 -28.81 40.80
C LEU A 386 -28.28 -28.50 39.87
N ILE A 387 -27.39 -27.58 40.27
CA ILE A 387 -26.19 -27.19 39.51
C ILE A 387 -25.07 -28.22 39.77
N SER A 388 -24.92 -28.66 41.02
CA SER A 388 -23.95 -29.69 41.44
C SER A 388 -24.18 -31.06 40.80
N ASP A 389 -25.43 -31.50 40.61
CA ASP A 389 -25.75 -32.79 39.97
C ASP A 389 -25.57 -32.79 38.44
N VAL A 390 -25.34 -31.61 37.84
CA VAL A 390 -25.35 -31.39 36.39
C VAL A 390 -23.96 -31.07 35.82
N LEU A 391 -23.01 -30.68 36.66
CA LEU A 391 -21.67 -30.27 36.26
C LEU A 391 -20.64 -31.33 36.65
N ASP A 392 -20.23 -32.14 35.66
CA ASP A 392 -19.07 -33.01 35.81
C ASP A 392 -17.81 -32.13 35.85
N GLU A 393 -17.15 -32.08 37.02
CA GLU A 393 -15.94 -31.27 37.26
C GLU A 393 -14.81 -31.62 36.27
N VAL A 394 -14.76 -32.86 35.78
CA VAL A 394 -13.79 -33.30 34.75
C VAL A 394 -14.13 -32.68 33.41
N VAL A 395 -15.40 -32.65 33.03
CA VAL A 395 -15.88 -32.02 31.78
C VAL A 395 -15.65 -30.52 31.82
N LEU A 396 -15.93 -29.87 32.95
CA LEU A 396 -15.73 -28.43 33.12
C LEU A 396 -14.24 -28.05 32.99
N LYS A 397 -13.34 -28.80 33.64
CA LYS A 397 -11.88 -28.60 33.50
C LYS A 397 -11.39 -28.83 32.07
N GLN A 398 -11.97 -29.81 31.35
CA GLN A 398 -11.66 -30.05 29.94
C GLN A 398 -12.11 -28.86 29.06
N GLU A 399 -13.33 -28.38 29.23
CA GLU A 399 -13.86 -27.21 28.50
C GLU A 399 -13.04 -25.95 28.79
N ILE A 400 -12.67 -25.70 30.05
CA ILE A 400 -11.78 -24.59 30.45
C ILE A 400 -10.45 -24.66 29.69
N ASN A 401 -9.80 -25.83 29.67
CA ASN A 401 -8.53 -26.00 28.95
C ASN A 401 -8.68 -25.74 27.45
N ILE A 402 -9.76 -26.22 26.82
CA ILE A 402 -10.03 -26.02 25.38
C ILE A 402 -10.18 -24.53 25.08
N VAL A 403 -10.97 -23.81 25.90
CA VAL A 403 -11.22 -22.37 25.70
C VAL A 403 -9.97 -21.54 25.95
N GLN A 404 -9.15 -21.92 26.94
CA GLN A 404 -7.84 -21.30 27.18
C GLN A 404 -6.88 -21.48 26.00
N GLU A 405 -6.82 -22.69 25.43
CA GLU A 405 -6.00 -22.97 24.25
C GLU A 405 -6.48 -22.15 23.03
N PHE A 406 -7.80 -22.10 22.80
CA PHE A 406 -8.39 -21.28 21.75
C PHE A 406 -8.06 -19.79 21.92
N ASN A 407 -8.21 -19.24 23.13
CA ASN A 407 -7.87 -17.86 23.44
C ASN A 407 -6.41 -17.53 23.15
N LYS A 408 -5.50 -18.42 23.57
CA LYS A 408 -4.07 -18.27 23.31
C LYS A 408 -3.78 -18.21 21.81
N ASN A 409 -4.41 -19.09 21.03
CA ASN A 409 -4.24 -19.11 19.57
C ASN A 409 -4.81 -17.83 18.91
N MET A 410 -5.96 -17.33 19.35
CA MET A 410 -6.52 -16.06 18.85
C MET A 410 -5.63 -14.86 19.18
N LEU A 411 -5.03 -14.83 20.36
CA LEU A 411 -4.08 -13.79 20.76
C LEU A 411 -2.83 -13.82 19.88
N ILE A 412 -2.22 -14.99 19.65
CA ILE A 412 -1.07 -15.14 18.76
C ILE A 412 -1.41 -14.66 17.34
N LEU A 413 -2.55 -15.10 16.79
CA LEU A 413 -3.01 -14.65 15.47
C LEU A 413 -3.20 -13.14 15.38
N ARG A 414 -3.60 -12.49 16.46
CA ARG A 414 -3.75 -11.05 16.54
C ARG A 414 -2.40 -10.35 16.62
N GLU A 415 -1.50 -10.82 17.48
CA GLU A 415 -0.14 -10.28 17.60
C GLU A 415 0.65 -10.41 16.30
N GLU A 416 0.60 -11.58 15.64
CA GLU A 416 1.24 -11.78 14.32
C GLU A 416 0.71 -10.82 13.27
N ARG A 417 -0.60 -10.54 13.26
CA ARG A 417 -1.20 -9.57 12.33
C ARG A 417 -0.78 -8.14 12.65
N GLU A 418 -0.81 -7.75 13.92
CA GLU A 418 -0.40 -6.40 14.34
C GLU A 418 1.11 -6.17 14.09
N ASN A 419 1.93 -7.21 14.20
CA ASN A 419 3.37 -7.16 13.93
C ASN A 419 3.76 -7.34 12.45
N SER A 420 2.83 -7.74 11.58
CA SER A 420 3.08 -7.86 10.12
C SER A 420 3.21 -6.51 9.40
N ASP A 421 3.19 -5.42 10.14
CA ASP A 421 3.26 -4.05 9.66
C ASP A 421 4.60 -3.76 8.95
N GLU A 422 4.52 -3.31 7.69
CA GLU A 422 5.68 -2.90 6.87
C GLU A 422 6.36 -1.60 7.39
N MET A 423 5.78 -0.99 8.42
CA MET A 423 6.36 0.06 9.25
C MET A 423 5.95 -0.21 10.70
N GLU A 424 6.90 -0.54 11.59
CA GLU A 424 6.64 -0.60 13.03
C GLU A 424 6.12 0.77 13.52
N LEU A 425 4.80 0.89 13.67
CA LEU A 425 4.13 1.99 14.33
C LEU A 425 3.68 1.46 15.70
N GLU A 426 4.37 1.87 16.77
CA GLU A 426 3.73 1.88 18.09
C GLU A 426 2.45 2.72 17.96
N LYS A 427 1.28 2.06 18.06
CA LYS A 427 -0.01 2.76 18.02
C LYS A 427 -0.19 3.56 19.31
N PRO A 428 -0.61 4.84 19.26
CA PRO A 428 -1.36 5.40 20.36
C PRO A 428 -2.72 4.69 20.41
N PHE A 429 -3.07 4.18 21.59
CA PHE A 429 -4.42 3.69 21.89
C PHE A 429 -5.45 4.74 21.46
N LEU A 430 -6.42 4.33 20.64
CA LEU A 430 -7.68 5.06 20.44
C LEU A 430 -8.47 4.98 21.74
N ASP A 431 -8.17 5.91 22.65
CA ASP A 431 -8.93 6.15 23.86
C ASP A 431 -10.18 6.98 23.49
N SER A 432 -11.35 6.38 23.65
CA SER A 432 -12.64 6.87 23.16
C SER A 432 -13.23 8.05 23.94
N ASN A 433 -12.46 8.77 24.76
CA ASN A 433 -13.02 9.82 25.62
C ASN A 433 -12.26 11.14 25.74
N LYS A 434 -11.50 11.57 24.71
CA LYS A 434 -11.00 12.96 24.63
C LYS A 434 -11.09 13.58 23.25
N CYS A 435 -12.29 14.06 22.91
CA CYS A 435 -12.43 15.23 22.03
C CYS A 435 -11.93 16.46 22.80
N LYS A 436 -10.63 16.77 22.74
CA LYS A 436 -10.05 18.09 23.04
C LYS A 436 -8.62 18.17 22.51
N THR A 437 -8.43 19.12 21.58
CA THR A 437 -7.18 19.67 21.05
C THR A 437 -6.19 18.64 20.48
N ILE A 438 -6.25 18.48 19.16
CA ILE A 438 -5.19 17.91 18.33
C ILE A 438 -3.95 18.81 18.55
N ASP A 439 -3.09 18.42 19.49
CA ASP A 439 -1.72 18.91 19.51
C ASP A 439 -0.98 18.21 18.37
N GLU A 440 -0.39 19.01 17.50
CA GLU A 440 0.39 18.63 16.33
C GLU A 440 1.56 17.73 16.73
N THR A 441 1.36 16.41 16.80
CA THR A 441 2.47 15.47 16.78
C THR A 441 3.06 15.48 15.39
N HIS A 442 4.02 16.38 15.16
CA HIS A 442 4.89 16.41 13.99
C HIS A 442 5.53 15.02 13.79
N TYR A 443 4.96 14.21 12.90
CA TYR A 443 5.67 13.07 12.32
C TYR A 443 6.88 13.64 11.58
N ASN A 444 8.07 13.44 12.16
CA ASN A 444 9.30 13.95 11.60
C ASN A 444 9.65 13.10 10.38
N TYR A 445 9.65 13.69 9.18
CA TYR A 445 10.10 13.11 7.91
C TYR A 445 11.31 12.15 8.06
N ASN A 446 12.31 12.56 8.85
CA ASN A 446 13.53 11.76 9.06
C ASN A 446 13.27 10.46 9.82
N THR A 447 12.27 10.42 10.69
CA THR A 447 11.85 9.22 11.43
C THR A 447 11.16 8.24 10.49
N ALA A 448 10.24 8.71 9.65
CA ALA A 448 9.56 7.89 8.65
C ALA A 448 10.57 7.28 7.66
N GLN A 449 11.47 8.10 7.12
CA GLN A 449 12.53 7.67 6.19
C GLN A 449 13.44 6.59 6.78
N LYS A 450 13.81 6.70 8.07
CA LYS A 450 14.63 5.68 8.74
C LYS A 450 13.91 4.36 8.92
N LYS A 451 12.61 4.38 9.27
CA LYS A 451 11.80 3.18 9.44
C LYS A 451 11.61 2.44 8.13
N ASP A 452 11.47 3.18 7.04
CA ASP A 452 11.18 2.64 5.72
C ASP A 452 12.42 2.23 4.91
N ALA A 453 13.63 2.52 5.40
CA ALA A 453 14.88 2.24 4.69
C ALA A 453 15.03 0.78 4.22
N ILE A 454 14.44 -0.17 4.95
CA ILE A 454 14.43 -1.60 4.59
C ILE A 454 13.61 -1.85 3.31
N ASN A 455 12.55 -1.10 3.11
CA ASN A 455 11.66 -1.23 1.96
C ASN A 455 12.17 -0.46 0.73
N GLU A 456 13.32 0.21 0.84
CA GLU A 456 14.02 0.89 -0.25
C GLU A 456 15.12 0.01 -0.88
N GLU A 457 15.39 -1.17 -0.30
CA GLU A 457 16.36 -2.16 -0.78
C GLU A 457 15.76 -3.07 -1.87
N LYS A 458 16.57 -3.52 -2.84
CA LYS A 458 16.16 -4.60 -3.75
C LYS A 458 16.16 -5.93 -3.00
N ILE A 459 15.16 -6.76 -3.32
CA ILE A 459 14.80 -7.93 -2.54
C ILE A 459 15.43 -9.17 -3.18
N GLU A 460 16.60 -9.57 -2.70
CA GLU A 460 17.28 -10.78 -3.21
C GLU A 460 16.91 -12.07 -2.45
N ASP A 461 16.36 -12.03 -1.21
CA ASP A 461 16.31 -13.25 -0.37
C ASP A 461 15.15 -13.39 0.64
N ARG A 462 14.04 -12.64 0.54
CA ARG A 462 12.93 -12.73 1.53
C ARG A 462 11.82 -13.73 1.21
N ALA A 463 11.88 -14.40 0.05
CA ALA A 463 10.84 -15.34 -0.39
C ALA A 463 10.62 -16.54 0.55
N ASN A 464 11.59 -16.85 1.43
CA ASN A 464 11.50 -17.97 2.37
C ASN A 464 10.82 -17.64 3.71
N ILE A 465 10.45 -16.38 4.00
CA ILE A 465 9.96 -15.98 5.34
C ILE A 465 8.43 -15.81 5.41
N ARG A 466 7.73 -15.55 4.30
CA ARG A 466 6.26 -15.33 4.29
C ARG A 466 5.41 -16.58 3.95
N ALA A 467 6.02 -17.74 3.73
CA ALA A 467 5.31 -18.99 3.45
C ALA A 467 4.80 -19.67 4.73
N SER A 468 3.94 -18.99 5.48
CA SER A 468 3.11 -19.61 6.52
C SER A 468 1.70 -19.04 6.40
N SER A 469 1.06 -19.30 5.27
CA SER A 469 -0.38 -19.19 5.14
C SER A 469 -1.02 -20.23 6.05
N ILE A 470 -1.67 -19.76 7.11
CA ILE A 470 -2.48 -20.58 8.00
C ILE A 470 -3.67 -21.09 7.19
N GLU A 471 -3.75 -22.41 7.02
CA GLU A 471 -4.98 -23.08 6.61
C GLU A 471 -6.08 -22.72 7.61
N ILE A 472 -7.17 -22.14 7.11
CA ILE A 472 -8.38 -21.93 7.90
C ILE A 472 -8.83 -23.31 8.39
N PRO A 473 -8.95 -23.55 9.71
CA PRO A 473 -9.41 -24.84 10.21
C PRO A 473 -10.80 -25.12 9.63
N PRO A 474 -11.11 -26.38 9.24
CA PRO A 474 -12.46 -26.77 8.90
C PRO A 474 -13.40 -26.31 10.00
N SER A 475 -14.51 -25.66 9.63
CA SER A 475 -15.54 -25.24 10.57
C SER A 475 -15.91 -26.43 11.47
N MET A 476 -15.55 -26.38 12.76
CA MET A 476 -16.08 -27.31 13.74
C MET A 476 -17.53 -26.90 14.05
N VAL A 477 -18.42 -27.21 13.12
CA VAL A 477 -19.87 -27.24 13.36
C VAL A 477 -20.28 -28.70 13.50
N CYS A 478 -20.84 -29.02 14.67
CA CYS A 478 -21.34 -30.33 15.14
C CYS A 478 -20.25 -31.39 15.38
N GLU A 479 -20.11 -32.01 16.56
CA GLU A 479 -21.17 -32.80 17.21
C GLU A 479 -21.14 -32.89 18.76
N ASN A 480 -20.29 -32.15 19.49
CA ASN A 480 -20.13 -32.42 20.95
C ASN A 480 -21.01 -31.62 21.94
N SER A 481 -21.88 -30.69 21.51
CA SER A 481 -22.53 -29.75 22.45
C SER A 481 -24.00 -30.03 22.82
N LYS A 482 -24.49 -31.27 22.79
CA LYS A 482 -25.92 -31.52 23.05
C LYS A 482 -26.35 -31.73 24.51
N LYS A 483 -25.45 -31.67 25.50
CA LYS A 483 -25.85 -31.83 26.92
C LYS A 483 -25.02 -31.03 27.93
N ILE A 484 -24.86 -29.72 27.74
CA ILE A 484 -24.67 -28.83 28.90
C ILE A 484 -26.03 -28.15 29.10
N GLN A 485 -26.71 -28.51 30.20
CA GLN A 485 -28.06 -28.03 30.46
C GLN A 485 -28.08 -26.50 30.55
N MET A 486 -28.84 -25.87 29.65
CA MET A 486 -29.00 -24.41 29.51
C MET A 486 -29.40 -23.68 30.81
N ILE A 487 -29.94 -24.39 31.80
CA ILE A 487 -30.50 -23.84 33.04
C ILE A 487 -29.42 -23.19 33.93
N GLY A 488 -28.21 -23.76 34.00
CA GLY A 488 -27.10 -23.18 34.78
C GLY A 488 -26.47 -21.96 34.10
N LEU A 489 -26.32 -22.03 32.78
CA LEU A 489 -25.73 -20.97 31.96
C LEU A 489 -26.61 -19.72 31.96
N GLU A 490 -27.92 -19.86 31.77
CA GLU A 490 -28.87 -18.73 31.76
C GLU A 490 -28.91 -17.99 33.10
N LYS A 491 -28.82 -18.71 34.23
CA LYS A 491 -28.77 -18.09 35.56
C LYS A 491 -27.46 -17.36 35.80
N ALA A 492 -26.33 -17.95 35.41
CA ALA A 492 -25.03 -17.31 35.52
C ALA A 492 -24.93 -16.05 34.63
N ILE A 493 -25.46 -16.11 33.39
CA ILE A 493 -25.57 -14.94 32.50
C ILE A 493 -26.41 -13.82 33.14
N LYS A 494 -27.53 -14.15 33.83
CA LYS A 494 -28.33 -13.15 34.55
C LYS A 494 -27.62 -12.51 35.75
N LYS A 495 -26.57 -13.15 36.29
CA LYS A 495 -25.73 -12.62 37.39
C LYS A 495 -24.52 -11.82 36.92
N CYS A 496 -24.24 -11.83 35.62
CA CYS A 496 -23.19 -11.02 35.00
C CYS A 496 -23.64 -9.56 34.87
N GLU A 497 -22.91 -8.64 35.51
CA GLU A 497 -23.07 -7.20 35.31
C GLU A 497 -21.88 -6.68 34.49
N ILE A 498 -22.14 -6.14 33.30
CA ILE A 498 -21.10 -5.48 32.50
C ILE A 498 -20.86 -4.11 33.12
N LYS A 499 -19.68 -3.90 33.72
CA LYS A 499 -19.25 -2.57 34.20
C LYS A 499 -18.22 -1.99 33.26
N GLU A 500 -18.48 -0.75 32.84
CA GLU A 500 -17.54 0.06 32.09
C GLU A 500 -16.58 0.71 33.08
N GLU A 501 -15.32 0.28 33.08
CA GLU A 501 -14.23 0.90 33.83
C GLU A 501 -13.19 1.41 32.84
N SER A 502 -13.13 2.73 32.65
CA SER A 502 -11.98 3.44 32.07
C SER A 502 -11.38 2.72 30.85
N ASP A 503 -12.18 2.56 29.81
CA ASP A 503 -11.84 1.94 28.52
C ASP A 503 -11.72 0.40 28.49
N LYS A 504 -12.22 -0.28 29.54
CA LYS A 504 -12.39 -1.74 29.58
C LYS A 504 -13.79 -2.11 30.06
N PHE A 505 -14.43 -3.03 29.34
CA PHE A 505 -15.60 -3.72 29.85
C PHE A 505 -15.12 -4.88 30.72
N LYS A 506 -15.41 -4.83 32.02
CA LYS A 506 -15.25 -5.98 32.90
C LYS A 506 -16.61 -6.58 33.16
N VAL A 507 -16.72 -7.88 32.90
CA VAL A 507 -17.89 -8.64 33.35
C VAL A 507 -17.67 -8.95 34.82
N LYS A 508 -18.44 -8.29 35.68
CA LYS A 508 -18.40 -8.53 37.11
C LYS A 508 -19.54 -9.46 37.44
N ILE A 509 -19.22 -10.70 37.79
CA ILE A 509 -20.21 -11.65 38.27
C ILE A 509 -20.48 -11.31 39.73
N LYS A 510 -21.73 -10.99 40.08
CA LYS A 510 -22.09 -10.70 41.47
C LYS A 510 -21.86 -11.96 42.32
N LYS A 511 -20.93 -11.88 43.28
CA LYS A 511 -20.89 -12.80 44.42
C LYS A 511 -21.92 -12.30 45.43
N ASP A 512 -22.90 -13.14 45.74
CA ASP A 512 -23.75 -12.96 46.91
C ASP A 512 -22.97 -13.34 48.18
#